data_AF-A0A6I5CE41-F1
#
_entry.id   AF-A0A6I5CE41-F1
#
_cell.length_a   1.000
_cell.length_b   1.000
_cell.length_c   1.000
_cell.angle_alpha   90.00
_cell.angle_beta   90.00
_cell.angle_gamma   90.00
#
_symmetry.space_group_name_H-M   'P 1'
#
loop_
_entity.id
_entity.type
_entity.pdbx_description
1 polymer ?
#
loop_
_entity_poly.entity_id
_entity_poly.type
_entity_poly.pdbx_seq_one_letter_code
_entity_poly.pdbx_strand_id
1 'polypeptide(L)'
;FGGRAESQRAEAQAAKDAAASAFYELDTAQRDLRISMETITAVDDSPAARHAVADFEALGQRIDQASGRYIQAVDATDLDRDDLEASAASRARADLTAAKDELLNVKRELDRFSSGLGPLLGKAETQLARLAP
;
A
#
# COMPACT_ATOMS: atom_id res chain seq x y z
N PHE A 1 38.37 -6.10 5.81
CA PHE A 1 37.21 -6.36 4.93
C PHE A 1 35.85 -6.00 5.55
N GLY A 2 35.76 -5.60 6.83
CA GLY A 2 34.48 -5.31 7.52
C GLY A 2 33.69 -4.09 7.00
N GLY A 3 34.34 -2.98 6.67
CA GLY A 3 33.63 -1.74 6.32
C GLY A 3 32.75 -1.81 5.06
N ARG A 4 33.05 -2.70 4.11
CA ARG A 4 32.19 -2.91 2.93
C ARG A 4 30.93 -3.72 3.27
N ALA A 5 31.04 -4.71 4.16
CA ALA A 5 29.88 -5.49 4.61
C ALA A 5 28.94 -4.63 5.47
N GLU A 6 29.51 -3.80 6.34
CA GLU A 6 28.78 -2.84 7.17
C GLU A 6 28.01 -1.80 6.33
N SER A 7 28.63 -1.25 5.28
CA SER A 7 27.95 -0.36 4.31
C SER A 7 26.76 -1.04 3.63
N GLN A 8 26.90 -2.31 3.22
CA GLN A 8 25.81 -3.03 2.55
C GLN A 8 24.65 -3.32 3.50
N ARG A 9 24.92 -3.60 4.78
CA ARG A 9 23.87 -3.75 5.80
C ARG A 9 23.12 -2.44 6.03
N ALA A 10 23.84 -1.33 6.15
CA ALA A 10 23.23 -0.01 6.31
C ALA A 10 22.31 0.35 5.13
N GLU A 11 22.73 0.07 3.89
CA GLU A 11 21.90 0.28 2.71
C GLU A 11 20.66 -0.64 2.67
N ALA A 12 20.81 -1.90 3.11
CA ALA A 12 19.68 -2.82 3.22
C ALA A 12 18.68 -2.36 4.29
N GLN A 13 19.16 -1.86 5.43
CA GLN A 13 18.30 -1.32 6.49
C GLN A 13 17.55 -0.07 6.02
N ALA A 14 18.21 0.85 5.32
CA ALA A 14 17.56 2.01 4.73
C ALA A 14 16.47 1.60 3.70
N ALA A 15 16.72 0.54 2.92
CA ALA A 15 15.71 0.00 2.01
C ALA A 15 14.51 -0.61 2.77
N LYS A 16 14.75 -1.29 3.90
CA LYS A 16 13.71 -1.83 4.79
C LYS A 16 12.83 -0.72 5.36
N ASP A 17 13.44 0.34 5.88
CA ASP A 17 12.71 1.47 6.46
C ASP A 17 11.87 2.21 5.38
N ALA A 18 12.43 2.39 4.18
CA ALA A 18 11.71 2.98 3.05
C ALA A 18 10.52 2.11 2.60
N ALA A 19 10.70 0.79 2.55
CA ALA A 19 9.62 -0.15 2.23
C ALA A 19 8.53 -0.14 3.32
N ALA A 20 8.91 -0.07 4.59
CA ALA A 20 7.98 0.03 5.71
C ALA A 20 7.15 1.31 5.66
N SER A 21 7.77 2.45 5.32
CA SER A 21 7.04 3.71 5.11
C SER A 21 6.02 3.58 3.98
N ALA A 22 6.42 3.03 2.83
CA ALA A 22 5.52 2.85 1.69
C ALA A 22 4.34 1.91 2.02
N PHE A 23 4.60 0.85 2.80
CA PHE A 23 3.57 -0.06 3.28
C PHE A 23 2.56 0.65 4.19
N TYR A 24 3.03 1.42 5.17
CA TYR A 24 2.19 2.17 6.09
C TYR A 24 1.33 3.23 5.37
N GLU A 25 1.92 3.95 4.42
CA GLU A 25 1.22 4.94 3.60
C GLU A 25 0.12 4.29 2.74
N LEU A 26 0.37 3.10 2.18
CA LEU A 26 -0.62 2.36 1.42
C LEU A 26 -1.79 1.87 2.31
N ASP A 27 -1.50 1.28 3.47
CA ASP A 27 -2.54 0.83 4.42
C ASP A 27 -3.41 2.01 4.88
N THR A 28 -2.79 3.15 5.19
CA THR A 28 -3.51 4.37 5.57
C THR A 28 -4.44 4.83 4.45
N ALA A 29 -3.92 4.96 3.21
CA ALA A 29 -4.73 5.37 2.07
C ALA A 29 -5.88 4.39 1.77
N GLN A 30 -5.65 3.08 1.93
CA GLN A 30 -6.69 2.06 1.74
C GLN A 30 -7.80 2.18 2.80
N ARG A 31 -7.44 2.43 4.07
CA ARG A 31 -8.41 2.62 5.15
C ARG A 31 -9.27 3.86 4.93
N ASP A 32 -8.66 4.97 4.55
CA ASP A 32 -9.38 6.21 4.28
C ASP A 32 -10.37 6.02 3.12
N LEU A 33 -9.92 5.37 2.05
CA LEU A 33 -10.77 5.08 0.90
C LEU A 33 -11.91 4.10 1.22
N ARG A 34 -11.69 3.14 2.12
CA ARG A 34 -12.75 2.23 2.58
C ARG A 34 -13.91 3.00 3.21
N ILE A 35 -13.61 4.02 4.04
CA ILE A 35 -14.62 4.90 4.65
C ILE A 35 -15.39 5.66 3.57
N SER A 36 -14.71 6.18 2.54
CA SER A 36 -15.36 6.82 1.40
C SER A 36 -16.31 5.87 0.65
N MET A 37 -15.90 4.62 0.45
CA MET A 37 -16.73 3.60 -0.21
C MET A 37 -17.95 3.20 0.62
N GLU A 38 -17.81 3.08 1.94
CA GLU A 38 -18.93 2.87 2.87
C GLU A 38 -19.94 4.03 2.79
N THR A 39 -19.44 5.27 2.68
CA THR A 39 -20.29 6.46 2.54
C THR A 39 -21.10 6.45 1.24
N ILE A 40 -20.46 6.10 0.11
CA ILE A 40 -21.14 5.99 -1.19
C ILE A 40 -22.21 4.90 -1.14
N THR A 41 -21.83 3.69 -0.70
CA THR A 41 -22.70 2.51 -0.73
C THR A 41 -23.86 2.58 0.27
N ALA A 42 -23.74 3.37 1.33
CA ALA A 42 -24.83 3.61 2.28
C ALA A 42 -26.04 4.30 1.66
N VAL A 43 -25.86 5.08 0.58
CA VAL A 43 -26.94 5.91 -0.01
C VAL A 43 -27.10 5.80 -1.53
N ASP A 44 -26.12 5.24 -2.24
CA ASP A 44 -26.15 5.10 -3.70
C ASP A 44 -26.01 3.64 -4.15
N ASP A 45 -27.10 3.06 -4.66
CA ASP A 45 -27.13 1.72 -5.27
C ASP A 45 -27.17 1.78 -6.81
N SER A 46 -26.69 2.88 -7.40
CA SER A 46 -26.60 3.00 -8.85
C SER A 46 -25.57 2.03 -9.45
N PRO A 47 -25.69 1.70 -10.75
CA PRO A 47 -24.68 0.90 -11.44
C PRO A 47 -23.25 1.46 -11.33
N ALA A 48 -23.11 2.79 -11.25
CA ALA A 48 -21.82 3.44 -11.08
C ALA A 48 -21.21 3.17 -9.70
N ALA A 49 -22.01 3.20 -8.63
CA ALA A 49 -21.57 2.85 -7.28
C ALA A 49 -21.18 1.36 -7.19
N ARG A 50 -21.97 0.47 -7.79
CA ARG A 50 -21.62 -0.97 -7.88
C ARG A 50 -20.32 -1.22 -8.64
N HIS A 51 -20.08 -0.48 -9.72
CA HIS A 51 -18.82 -0.56 -10.47
C HIS A 51 -17.64 -0.10 -9.61
N ALA A 52 -17.79 1.01 -8.87
CA ALA A 52 -16.75 1.50 -7.96
C ALA A 52 -16.42 0.47 -6.86
N VAL A 53 -17.42 -0.27 -6.34
CA VAL A 53 -17.18 -1.37 -5.39
C VAL A 53 -16.35 -2.47 -6.02
N ALA A 54 -16.72 -2.93 -7.22
CA ALA A 54 -15.97 -3.99 -7.91
C ALA A 54 -14.52 -3.56 -8.22
N ASP A 55 -14.31 -2.32 -8.63
CA ASP A 55 -12.97 -1.77 -8.87
C ASP A 55 -12.15 -1.69 -7.56
N PHE A 56 -12.78 -1.28 -6.45
CA PHE A 56 -12.13 -1.22 -5.14
C PHE A 56 -11.74 -2.62 -4.63
N GLU A 57 -12.59 -3.63 -4.84
CA GLU A 57 -12.29 -5.03 -4.52
C GLU A 57 -11.08 -5.54 -5.34
N ALA A 58 -11.04 -5.24 -6.64
CA ALA A 58 -9.92 -5.60 -7.50
C ALA A 58 -8.61 -4.92 -7.06
N LEU A 59 -8.68 -3.65 -6.64
CA LEU A 59 -7.53 -2.95 -6.05
C LEU A 59 -7.12 -3.59 -4.71
N GLY A 60 -8.07 -3.97 -3.87
CA GLY A 60 -7.81 -4.68 -2.61
C GLY A 60 -6.98 -5.94 -2.81
N GLN A 61 -7.32 -6.77 -3.79
CA GLN A 61 -6.54 -7.97 -4.12
C GLN A 61 -5.11 -7.67 -4.57
N ARG A 62 -4.88 -6.52 -5.23
CA ARG A 62 -3.53 -6.09 -5.64
C ARG A 62 -2.73 -5.54 -4.47
N ILE A 63 -3.39 -4.83 -3.55
CA ILE A 63 -2.79 -4.39 -2.28
C ILE A 63 -2.34 -5.59 -1.45
N ASP A 64 -3.19 -6.61 -1.31
CA ASP A 64 -2.87 -7.82 -0.55
C ASP A 64 -1.64 -8.55 -1.14
N GLN A 65 -1.55 -8.62 -2.47
CA GLN A 65 -0.40 -9.22 -3.15
C GLN A 65 0.90 -8.42 -2.92
N ALA A 66 0.86 -7.10 -3.09
CA ALA A 66 2.03 -6.24 -2.86
C ALA A 66 2.48 -6.28 -1.39
N SER A 67 1.52 -6.25 -0.47
CA SER A 67 1.73 -6.38 0.98
C SER A 67 2.38 -7.72 1.34
N GLY A 68 1.89 -8.82 0.75
CA GLY A 68 2.47 -10.15 0.93
C GLY A 68 3.93 -10.23 0.48
N ARG A 69 4.28 -9.62 -0.67
CA ARG A 69 5.67 -9.58 -1.15
C ARG A 69 6.58 -8.75 -0.24
N TYR A 70 6.08 -7.63 0.28
CA TYR A 70 6.80 -6.85 1.28
C TYR A 70 7.07 -7.65 2.57
N ILE A 71 6.05 -8.30 3.13
CA ILE A 71 6.20 -9.14 4.33
C ILE A 71 7.21 -10.26 4.07
N GLN A 72 7.12 -10.94 2.93
CA GLN A 72 8.09 -11.98 2.54
C GLN A 72 9.51 -11.44 2.44
N ALA A 73 9.71 -10.25 1.85
CA ALA A 73 11.04 -9.65 1.73
C ALA A 73 11.64 -9.26 3.09
N VAL A 74 10.80 -8.78 4.03
CA VAL A 74 11.21 -8.46 5.40
C VAL A 74 11.56 -9.74 6.19
N ASP A 75 10.77 -10.80 6.04
CA ASP A 75 10.95 -12.06 6.76
C ASP A 75 12.11 -12.91 6.19
N ALA A 76 12.51 -12.68 4.95
CA ALA A 76 13.53 -13.49 4.28
C ALA A 76 14.95 -13.31 4.83
N THR A 77 15.28 -12.15 5.40
CA THR A 77 16.62 -11.86 5.92
C THR A 77 16.56 -11.07 7.22
N ASP A 78 17.11 -11.65 8.29
CA ASP A 78 17.39 -10.94 9.52
C ASP A 78 18.58 -9.99 9.33
N LEU A 79 18.28 -8.70 9.10
CA LEU A 79 19.28 -7.65 8.87
C LEU A 79 20.06 -7.24 10.12
N ASP A 80 19.54 -7.57 11.30
CA ASP A 80 20.15 -7.24 12.60
C ASP A 80 21.23 -8.27 13.00
N ARG A 81 21.41 -9.33 12.21
CA ARG A 81 22.35 -10.41 12.48
C ARG A 81 23.81 -9.97 12.30
N ASP A 82 24.61 -10.10 13.37
CA ASP A 82 26.02 -9.67 13.43
C ASP A 82 26.93 -10.32 12.38
N ASP A 83 26.69 -11.58 12.00
CA ASP A 83 27.45 -12.36 11.02
C ASP A 83 26.82 -12.36 9.61
N LEU A 84 25.86 -11.47 9.32
CA LEU A 84 25.20 -11.39 8.02
C LEU A 84 26.20 -11.15 6.87
N GLU A 85 26.17 -12.03 5.87
CA GLU A 85 27.04 -11.92 4.68
C GLU A 85 26.67 -10.71 3.81
N ALA A 86 27.68 -10.09 3.19
CA ALA A 86 27.47 -8.94 2.30
C ALA A 86 26.62 -9.27 1.05
N SER A 87 26.68 -10.53 0.58
CA SER A 87 25.86 -11.07 -0.51
C SER A 87 24.38 -11.13 -0.10
N ALA A 88 24.10 -11.60 1.11
CA ALA A 88 22.75 -11.67 1.68
C ALA A 88 22.16 -10.26 1.89
N ALA A 89 22.96 -9.33 2.45
CA ALA A 89 22.55 -7.93 2.59
C ALA A 89 22.23 -7.28 1.23
N SER A 90 23.05 -7.54 0.20
CA SER A 90 22.79 -7.01 -1.15
C SER A 90 21.53 -7.58 -1.79
N ARG A 91 21.22 -8.86 -1.55
CA ARG A 91 19.98 -9.49 -2.04
C ARG A 91 18.76 -8.93 -1.32
N ALA A 92 18.80 -8.86 0.02
CA ALA A 92 17.74 -8.28 0.82
C ALA A 92 17.41 -6.85 0.38
N ARG A 93 18.44 -6.01 0.14
CA ARG A 93 18.25 -4.67 -0.40
C ARG A 93 17.48 -4.66 -1.73
N ALA A 94 17.83 -5.56 -2.66
CA ALA A 94 17.18 -5.63 -3.96
C ALA A 94 15.70 -6.06 -3.82
N ASP A 95 15.43 -7.07 -3.01
CA ASP A 95 14.09 -7.59 -2.76
C ASP A 95 13.20 -6.53 -2.07
N LEU A 96 13.73 -5.84 -1.05
CA LEU A 96 13.03 -4.74 -0.36
C LEU A 96 12.76 -3.55 -1.29
N THR A 97 13.70 -3.23 -2.18
CA THR A 97 13.51 -2.16 -3.16
C THR A 97 12.41 -2.51 -4.15
N ALA A 98 12.38 -3.75 -4.64
CA ALA A 98 11.34 -4.22 -5.55
C ALA A 98 9.96 -4.21 -4.87
N ALA A 99 9.88 -4.68 -3.62
CA ALA A 99 8.65 -4.65 -2.85
C ALA A 99 8.15 -3.21 -2.61
N LYS A 100 9.04 -2.29 -2.24
CA LYS A 100 8.72 -0.86 -2.09
C LYS A 100 8.17 -0.27 -3.38
N ASP A 101 8.84 -0.50 -4.52
CA ASP A 101 8.40 0.06 -5.80
C ASP A 101 7.02 -0.48 -6.20
N GLU A 102 6.71 -1.73 -5.89
CA GLU A 102 5.38 -2.30 -6.09
C GLU A 102 4.32 -1.68 -5.19
N LEU A 103 4.60 -1.51 -3.88
CA LEU A 103 3.70 -0.82 -2.95
C LEU A 103 3.38 0.59 -3.45
N LEU A 104 4.39 1.34 -3.91
CA LEU A 104 4.21 2.68 -4.48
C LEU A 104 3.40 2.65 -5.79
N ASN A 105 3.57 1.63 -6.62
CA ASN A 105 2.78 1.48 -7.85
C ASN A 105 1.29 1.29 -7.52
N VAL A 106 0.98 0.38 -6.61
CA VAL A 106 -0.40 0.12 -6.17
C VAL A 106 -0.98 1.35 -5.47
N LYS A 107 -0.20 2.05 -4.63
CA LYS A 107 -0.63 3.31 -4.03
C LYS A 107 -1.03 4.35 -5.07
N ARG A 108 -0.25 4.51 -6.14
CA ARG A 108 -0.60 5.44 -7.24
C ARG A 108 -1.88 5.04 -7.95
N GLU A 109 -2.18 3.76 -8.07
CA GLU A 109 -3.45 3.31 -8.63
C GLU A 109 -4.62 3.61 -7.68
N LEU A 110 -4.42 3.39 -6.38
CA LEU A 110 -5.38 3.73 -5.33
C LEU A 110 -5.69 5.23 -5.30
N ASP A 111 -4.66 6.08 -5.36
CA ASP A 111 -4.81 7.55 -5.35
C ASP A 111 -5.59 8.03 -6.58
N ARG A 112 -5.35 7.43 -7.76
CA ARG A 112 -6.11 7.73 -8.99
C ARG A 112 -7.57 7.32 -8.88
N PHE A 113 -7.82 6.13 -8.33
CA PHE A 113 -9.18 5.65 -8.09
C PHE A 113 -9.92 6.59 -7.12
N SER A 114 -9.32 6.92 -5.99
CA SER A 114 -9.86 7.88 -5.01
C SER A 114 -10.21 9.22 -5.66
N SER A 115 -9.30 9.77 -6.48
CA SER A 115 -9.53 11.02 -7.22
C SER A 115 -10.74 10.92 -8.18
N GLY A 116 -11.02 9.73 -8.73
CA GLY A 116 -12.16 9.47 -9.60
C GLY A 116 -13.50 9.38 -8.87
N LEU A 117 -13.52 9.17 -7.55
CA LEU A 117 -14.75 9.03 -6.77
C LEU A 117 -15.44 10.36 -6.43
N GLY A 118 -14.79 11.51 -6.65
CA GLY A 118 -15.29 12.83 -6.26
C GLY A 118 -16.77 13.09 -6.62
N PRO A 119 -17.24 12.79 -7.86
CA PRO A 119 -18.65 12.95 -8.22
C PRO A 119 -19.61 12.03 -7.45
N LEU A 120 -19.20 10.78 -7.18
CA LEU A 120 -20.01 9.82 -6.42
C LEU A 120 -20.09 10.23 -4.94
N LEU A 121 -18.97 10.67 -4.36
CA LEU A 121 -18.92 11.19 -2.99
C LEU A 121 -19.81 12.43 -2.83
N GLY A 122 -19.67 13.43 -3.70
CA GLY A 122 -20.50 14.64 -3.61
C GLY A 122 -22.00 14.36 -3.76
N LYS A 123 -22.38 13.39 -4.59
CA LYS A 123 -23.77 12.92 -4.70
C LYS A 123 -24.22 12.24 -3.40
N ALA A 124 -23.41 11.34 -2.85
CA ALA A 124 -23.71 10.63 -1.61
C ALA A 124 -23.86 11.59 -0.42
N GLU A 125 -22.95 12.54 -0.26
CA GLU A 125 -23.00 13.59 0.77
C GLU A 125 -24.27 14.45 0.65
N THR A 126 -24.67 14.82 -0.56
CA THR A 126 -25.92 15.55 -0.81
C THR A 126 -27.16 14.74 -0.42
N GLN A 127 -27.14 13.43 -0.63
CA GLN A 127 -28.24 12.54 -0.23
C GLN A 127 -28.27 12.34 1.29
N LEU A 128 -27.11 12.13 1.92
CA LEU A 128 -26.98 12.04 3.38
C LEU A 128 -27.48 13.30 4.08
N ALA A 129 -27.15 14.49 3.57
CA ALA A 129 -27.63 15.76 4.12
C ALA A 129 -29.16 15.91 4.08
N ARG A 130 -29.84 15.20 3.17
CA ARG A 130 -31.31 15.18 3.06
C ARG A 130 -31.96 14.10 3.93
N LEU A 131 -31.18 13.09 4.34
CA LEU A 131 -31.59 12.01 5.23
C LEU A 131 -31.43 12.38 6.71
N ALA A 132 -30.71 13.46 7.03
CA ALA A 132 -30.70 14.02 8.37
C ALA A 132 -32.14 14.37 8.82
N PRO A 133 -32.58 13.91 10.00
CA PRO A 133 -33.93 14.15 10.52
C PRO A 133 -34.22 15.62 10.84
#